data_AF-A0AA36GMG6-F1
#
_entry.id   AF-A0AA36GMG6-F1
#
_cell.length_a   1.000
_cell.length_b   1.000
_cell.length_c   1.000
_cell.angle_alpha   90.00
_cell.angle_beta   90.00
_cell.angle_gamma   90.00
#
_symmetry.space_group_name_H-M   'P 1'
#
loop_
_entity.id
_entity.type
_entity.pdbx_description
1 polymer ?
#
loop_
_entity_poly.entity_id
_entity_poly.type
_entity_poly.pdbx_seq_one_letter_code
_entity_poly.pdbx_strand_id
1 'polypeptide(L)'
;MALLLLLIVSYVAAFKNISIEKFKSLPIPEFAMHLAGKELIDYINANQPFFEAGESKLSYYEFKSRLMQEKYLKIDESLRVAGQDFYEDIPESFDAREQWPHCKSIQTVRDQANCGSCWAVSSASAMSDRLCIATKGRNQTFISDTDILSCCKYCGYGCDGGYMIESWYYLKTTGACSGGPYGTTGNCKPYAFHPCGHHENQTYYGECEKANEDTPACRAKCQTGYSKAYAKDKIYGKSYE
;
A
#
# COMPACT_ATOMS: atom_id res chain seq x y z
N MET A 1 37.97 -8.54 -28.80
CA MET A 1 37.41 -7.42 -28.00
C MET A 1 36.41 -6.57 -28.77
N ALA A 2 36.71 -6.07 -29.98
CA ALA A 2 35.79 -5.19 -30.73
C ALA A 2 34.43 -5.84 -31.12
N LEU A 3 34.41 -7.13 -31.50
CA LEU A 3 33.17 -7.84 -31.83
C LEU A 3 32.22 -8.02 -30.63
N LEU A 4 32.77 -8.26 -29.43
CA LEU A 4 31.97 -8.46 -28.21
C LEU A 4 31.28 -7.15 -27.80
N LEU A 5 32.00 -6.03 -27.92
CA LEU A 5 31.49 -4.68 -27.67
C LEU A 5 30.38 -4.28 -28.67
N LEU A 6 30.54 -4.60 -29.96
CA LEU A 6 29.52 -4.32 -30.99
C LEU A 6 28.21 -5.11 -30.75
N LEU A 7 28.31 -6.37 -30.33
CA LEU A 7 27.14 -7.20 -29.99
C LEU A 7 26.40 -6.64 -28.76
N ILE A 8 27.12 -6.25 -27.70
CA ILE A 8 26.54 -5.65 -26.50
C ILE A 8 25.84 -4.32 -26.83
N VAL A 9 26.45 -3.45 -27.65
CA VAL A 9 25.84 -2.17 -28.04
C VAL A 9 24.58 -2.38 -28.89
N SER A 10 24.59 -3.34 -29.82
CA SER A 10 23.42 -3.66 -30.64
C SER A 10 22.27 -4.28 -29.83
N TYR A 11 22.59 -5.09 -28.82
CA TYR A 11 21.63 -5.75 -27.93
C TYR A 11 20.96 -4.73 -26.98
N VAL A 12 21.73 -3.83 -26.36
CA VAL A 12 21.21 -2.76 -25.49
C VAL A 12 20.35 -1.76 -26.28
N ALA A 13 20.67 -1.50 -27.55
CA ALA A 13 19.86 -0.65 -28.42
C ALA A 13 18.50 -1.29 -28.80
N ALA A 14 18.42 -2.63 -28.87
CA ALA A 14 17.22 -3.35 -29.29
C ALA A 14 16.06 -3.24 -28.28
N PHE A 15 16.36 -3.05 -26.99
CA PHE A 15 15.35 -2.94 -25.94
C PHE A 15 14.83 -1.52 -25.71
N LYS A 16 15.51 -0.47 -26.22
CA LYS A 16 15.05 0.91 -26.01
C LYS A 16 13.69 1.23 -26.66
N ASN A 17 13.30 0.49 -27.69
CA ASN A 17 12.07 0.72 -28.47
C ASN A 17 11.13 -0.51 -28.49
N ILE A 18 11.24 -1.42 -27.53
CA ILE A 18 10.37 -2.59 -27.46
C ILE A 18 8.97 -2.19 -26.93
N SER A 19 7.89 -2.71 -27.53
CA SER A 19 6.55 -2.53 -26.98
C SER A 19 6.33 -3.39 -25.74
N ILE A 20 5.42 -2.98 -24.85
CA ILE A 20 5.09 -3.76 -23.63
C ILE A 20 4.64 -5.18 -23.99
N GLU A 21 3.78 -5.32 -25.01
CA GLU A 21 3.28 -6.63 -25.46
C GLU A 21 4.40 -7.53 -25.96
N LYS A 22 5.32 -6.98 -26.77
CA LYS A 22 6.47 -7.74 -27.26
C LYS A 22 7.39 -8.12 -26.10
N PHE A 23 7.65 -7.21 -25.16
CA PHE A 23 8.47 -7.49 -23.99
C PHE A 23 7.89 -8.61 -23.13
N LYS A 24 6.58 -8.57 -22.82
CA LYS A 24 5.87 -9.61 -22.05
C LYS A 24 5.92 -10.99 -22.71
N SER A 25 6.01 -11.05 -24.03
CA SER A 25 6.09 -12.31 -24.78
C SER A 25 7.47 -12.97 -24.76
N LEU A 26 8.53 -12.23 -24.38
CA LEU A 26 9.88 -12.76 -24.35
C LEU A 26 10.07 -13.66 -23.13
N PRO A 27 10.64 -14.87 -23.30
CA PRO A 27 10.97 -15.71 -22.15
C PRO A 27 12.08 -15.07 -21.33
N ILE A 28 12.00 -15.21 -20.01
CA ILE A 28 13.11 -14.85 -19.12
C ILE A 28 14.22 -15.89 -19.31
N PRO A 29 15.44 -15.51 -19.70
CA PRO A 29 16.55 -16.44 -19.81
C PRO A 29 16.85 -17.13 -18.48
N GLU A 30 17.18 -18.42 -18.50
CA GLU A 30 17.43 -19.22 -17.29
C GLU A 30 18.49 -18.59 -16.38
N PHE A 31 19.60 -18.08 -16.95
CA PHE A 31 20.64 -17.40 -16.17
C PHE A 31 20.10 -16.15 -15.45
N ALA A 32 19.17 -15.43 -16.08
CA ALA A 32 18.60 -14.20 -15.54
C ALA A 32 17.70 -14.48 -14.32
N MET A 33 17.10 -15.67 -14.24
CA MET A 33 16.30 -16.11 -13.09
C MET A 33 17.13 -16.27 -11.81
N HIS A 34 18.45 -16.39 -11.94
CA HIS A 34 19.38 -16.60 -10.82
C HIS A 34 20.19 -15.35 -10.47
N LEU A 35 20.03 -14.25 -11.21
CA LEU A 35 20.73 -13.00 -10.90
C LEU A 35 20.21 -12.37 -9.62
N ALA A 36 21.10 -11.73 -8.86
CA ALA A 36 20.77 -10.97 -7.66
C ALA A 36 21.65 -9.71 -7.54
N GLY A 37 21.26 -8.79 -6.66
CA GLY A 37 22.03 -7.57 -6.38
C GLY A 37 22.31 -6.75 -7.64
N LYS A 38 23.56 -6.27 -7.77
CA LYS A 38 23.97 -5.41 -8.88
C LYS A 38 23.81 -6.05 -10.26
N GLU A 39 24.08 -7.35 -10.39
CA GLU A 39 23.97 -8.04 -11.70
C GLU A 39 22.52 -8.09 -12.19
N LEU A 40 21.57 -8.30 -11.27
CA LEU A 40 20.15 -8.25 -11.59
C LEU A 40 19.72 -6.83 -12.00
N ILE A 41 20.20 -5.81 -11.28
CA ILE A 41 19.93 -4.40 -11.58
C ILE A 41 20.44 -4.06 -12.99
N ASP A 42 21.70 -4.39 -13.28
CA ASP A 42 22.32 -4.13 -14.58
C ASP A 42 21.58 -4.85 -15.70
N TYR A 43 21.18 -6.11 -15.47
CA TYR A 43 20.39 -6.88 -16.43
C TYR A 43 19.02 -6.23 -16.69
N ILE A 44 18.27 -5.86 -15.64
CA ILE A 44 16.96 -5.21 -15.78
C ILE A 44 17.08 -3.91 -16.57
N ASN A 45 18.05 -3.06 -16.22
CA ASN A 45 18.23 -1.76 -16.88
C ASN A 45 18.72 -1.89 -18.33
N ALA A 46 19.40 -2.99 -18.68
CA ALA A 46 19.83 -3.27 -20.05
C ALA A 46 18.75 -3.92 -20.93
N ASN A 47 17.75 -4.59 -20.33
CA ASN A 47 16.81 -5.44 -21.06
C ASN A 47 15.36 -4.91 -21.07
N GLN A 48 15.08 -3.75 -20.49
CA GLN A 48 13.78 -3.08 -20.65
C GLN A 48 13.89 -1.55 -20.48
N PRO A 49 13.02 -0.74 -21.14
CA PRO A 49 13.05 0.72 -21.06
C PRO A 49 11.93 1.34 -20.20
N PHE A 50 11.10 0.53 -19.55
CA PHE A 50 9.85 0.95 -18.88
C PHE A 50 10.06 1.51 -17.47
N PHE A 51 11.11 1.07 -16.78
CA PHE A 51 11.48 1.57 -15.46
C PHE A 51 12.99 1.46 -15.24
N GLU A 52 13.50 2.16 -14.23
CA GLU A 52 14.89 2.05 -13.81
C GLU A 52 14.95 1.30 -12.46
N ALA A 53 15.75 0.23 -12.41
CA ALA A 53 16.06 -0.48 -11.18
C ALA A 53 17.26 0.19 -10.48
N GLY A 54 17.18 0.33 -9.17
CA GLY A 54 18.24 0.89 -8.33
C GLY A 54 18.57 -0.01 -7.15
N GLU A 55 19.67 0.29 -6.46
CA GLU A 55 20.05 -0.43 -5.25
C GLU A 55 19.06 -0.13 -4.11
N SER A 56 18.59 -1.19 -3.45
CA SER A 56 17.79 -1.07 -2.24
C SER A 56 18.70 -0.69 -1.06
N LYS A 57 18.29 0.32 -0.29
CA LYS A 57 18.93 0.64 1.00
C LYS A 57 18.53 -0.34 2.12
N LEU A 58 17.53 -1.19 1.90
CA LEU A 58 17.08 -2.22 2.83
C LEU A 58 17.74 -3.55 2.52
N SER A 59 18.18 -4.27 3.54
CA SER A 59 18.51 -5.68 3.44
C SER A 59 17.27 -6.53 3.10
N TYR A 60 17.49 -7.73 2.60
CA TYR A 60 16.41 -8.68 2.32
C TYR A 60 15.53 -8.95 3.55
N TYR A 61 16.12 -9.04 4.75
CA TYR A 61 15.38 -9.31 5.98
C TYR A 61 14.50 -8.13 6.39
N GLU A 62 15.02 -6.90 6.31
CA GLU A 62 14.26 -5.68 6.59
C GLU A 62 13.15 -5.45 5.56
N PHE A 63 13.39 -5.78 4.29
CA PHE A 63 12.36 -5.73 3.27
C PHE A 63 11.27 -6.76 3.55
N LYS A 64 11.66 -8.01 3.79
CA LYS A 64 10.73 -9.11 4.03
C LYS A 64 9.87 -8.90 5.27
N SER A 65 10.41 -8.30 6.32
CA SER A 65 9.66 -8.06 7.55
C SER A 65 8.54 -7.03 7.41
N ARG A 66 8.63 -6.15 6.40
CA ARG A 66 7.59 -5.15 6.09
C ARG A 66 6.45 -5.73 5.24
N LEU A 67 6.61 -6.93 4.69
CA LEU A 67 5.61 -7.56 3.83
C LEU A 67 4.65 -8.43 4.64
N MET A 68 3.38 -8.42 4.24
CA MET A 68 2.43 -9.44 4.69
C MET A 68 2.78 -10.81 4.09
N GLN A 69 2.34 -11.88 4.77
CA GLN A 69 2.54 -13.24 4.25
C GLN A 69 1.77 -13.49 2.94
N GLU A 70 2.38 -14.23 2.01
CA GLU A 70 1.83 -14.52 0.68
C GLU A 70 0.44 -15.18 0.72
N LYS A 71 0.14 -15.97 1.76
CA LYS A 71 -1.16 -16.64 1.91
C LYS A 71 -2.36 -15.68 1.87
N TYR A 72 -2.16 -14.40 2.20
CA TYR A 72 -3.17 -13.35 2.18
C TYR A 72 -3.43 -12.75 0.80
N LEU A 73 -2.63 -13.11 -0.22
CA LEU A 73 -2.80 -12.65 -1.60
C LEU A 73 -3.88 -13.42 -2.36
N LYS A 74 -4.37 -14.54 -1.83
CA LYS A 74 -5.43 -15.31 -2.49
C LYS A 74 -6.73 -14.52 -2.51
N ILE A 75 -7.16 -14.13 -3.70
CA ILE A 75 -8.43 -13.48 -3.94
C ILE A 75 -9.50 -14.56 -4.12
N ASP A 76 -10.60 -14.45 -3.39
CA ASP A 76 -11.81 -15.21 -3.69
C ASP A 76 -12.49 -14.57 -4.89
N GLU A 77 -12.51 -15.29 -6.02
CA GLU A 77 -13.11 -14.86 -7.29
C GLU A 77 -14.59 -14.51 -7.16
N SER A 78 -15.31 -15.08 -6.18
CA SER A 78 -16.72 -14.75 -5.93
C SER A 78 -16.93 -13.33 -5.42
N LEU A 79 -15.87 -12.68 -4.91
CA LEU A 79 -15.89 -11.28 -4.46
C LEU A 79 -15.65 -10.28 -5.59
N ARG A 80 -15.30 -10.76 -6.80
CA ARG A 80 -15.21 -9.86 -7.95
C ARG A 80 -16.61 -9.36 -8.29
N VAL A 81 -16.80 -8.05 -8.15
CA VAL A 81 -17.97 -7.38 -8.72
C VAL A 81 -17.90 -7.61 -10.23
N ALA A 82 -18.94 -8.22 -10.80
CA ALA A 82 -19.06 -8.34 -12.25
C ALA A 82 -18.86 -6.95 -12.85
N GLY A 83 -18.00 -6.84 -13.86
CA GLY A 83 -17.80 -5.58 -14.57
C GLY A 83 -19.18 -5.08 -15.00
N GLN A 84 -19.61 -3.94 -14.44
CA GLN A 84 -20.73 -3.25 -15.04
C GLN A 84 -20.20 -2.67 -16.35
N ASP A 85 -20.91 -2.92 -17.44
CA ASP A 85 -20.64 -2.26 -18.71
C ASP A 85 -20.92 -0.76 -18.50
N PHE A 86 -19.88 -0.03 -18.13
CA PHE A 86 -19.89 1.42 -18.14
C PHE A 86 -19.82 1.83 -19.61
N TYR A 87 -20.94 2.27 -20.17
CA TYR A 87 -21.03 2.86 -21.51
C TYR A 87 -20.40 4.26 -21.60
N GLU A 88 -19.56 4.63 -20.64
CA GLU A 88 -18.88 5.92 -20.60
C GLU A 88 -17.48 5.81 -21.20
N ASP A 89 -17.08 6.84 -21.94
CA ASP A 89 -15.74 6.96 -22.50
C ASP A 89 -14.71 7.06 -21.36
N ILE A 90 -13.97 5.98 -21.12
CA ILE A 90 -12.88 5.95 -20.14
C ILE A 90 -11.71 6.78 -20.71
N PRO A 91 -11.19 7.78 -19.97
CA PRO A 91 -10.11 8.62 -20.47
C PRO A 91 -8.81 7.81 -20.61
N GLU A 92 -7.97 8.21 -21.57
CA GLU A 92 -6.64 7.61 -21.79
C GLU A 92 -5.72 7.71 -20.56
N SER A 93 -5.88 8.80 -19.79
CA SER A 93 -5.17 9.02 -18.52
C SER A 93 -6.13 9.49 -17.44
N PHE A 94 -5.95 8.99 -16.21
CA PHE A 94 -6.72 9.42 -15.06
C PHE A 94 -5.86 9.49 -13.81
N ASP A 95 -5.97 10.59 -13.08
CA ASP A 95 -5.36 10.76 -11.76
C ASP A 95 -6.42 11.23 -10.76
N ALA A 96 -6.67 10.41 -9.72
CA ALA A 96 -7.64 10.72 -8.67
C ALA A 96 -7.28 12.02 -7.91
N ARG A 97 -6.00 12.38 -7.84
CA ARG A 97 -5.52 13.62 -7.19
C ARG A 97 -5.93 14.85 -7.97
N GLU A 98 -5.99 14.76 -9.30
CA GLU A 98 -6.44 15.83 -10.19
C GLU A 98 -7.97 15.90 -10.25
N GLN A 99 -8.64 14.75 -10.22
CA GLN A 99 -10.11 14.69 -10.24
C GLN A 99 -10.74 15.17 -8.92
N TRP A 100 -10.11 14.85 -7.78
CA TRP A 100 -10.59 15.24 -6.44
C TRP A 100 -9.51 15.95 -5.62
N PRO A 101 -9.05 17.13 -6.06
CA PRO A 101 -7.90 17.81 -5.46
C PRO A 101 -8.19 18.33 -4.05
N HIS A 102 -9.47 18.50 -3.71
CA HIS A 102 -9.91 18.91 -2.39
C HIS A 102 -9.85 17.77 -1.36
N CYS A 103 -9.71 16.51 -1.78
CA CYS A 103 -9.61 15.36 -0.89
C CYS A 103 -8.16 15.09 -0.50
N LYS A 104 -7.75 15.61 0.66
CA LYS A 104 -6.38 15.48 1.17
C LYS A 104 -5.90 14.05 1.33
N SER A 105 -6.81 13.12 1.62
CA SER A 105 -6.46 11.71 1.82
C SER A 105 -5.85 11.07 0.57
N ILE A 106 -6.28 11.46 -0.63
CA ILE A 106 -5.81 10.90 -1.91
C ILE A 106 -4.33 11.28 -2.17
N GLN A 107 -3.90 12.41 -1.61
CA GLN A 107 -2.52 12.90 -1.70
C GLN A 107 -1.64 12.40 -0.56
N THR A 108 -2.22 11.70 0.43
CA THR A 108 -1.50 11.30 1.64
C THR A 108 -0.88 9.92 1.48
N VAL A 109 0.46 9.87 1.48
CA VAL A 109 1.19 8.61 1.61
C VAL A 109 1.25 8.23 3.09
N ARG A 110 0.79 7.02 3.42
CA ARG A 110 0.86 6.46 4.77
C ARG A 110 2.05 5.54 4.94
N ASP A 111 2.53 5.41 6.17
CA ASP A 111 3.61 4.52 6.54
C ASP A 111 3.09 3.44 7.51
N GLN A 112 3.37 2.18 7.19
CA GLN A 112 2.99 1.03 8.02
C GLN A 112 4.07 0.67 9.05
N ALA A 113 5.20 1.36 9.09
CA ALA A 113 6.38 1.04 9.89
C ALA A 113 6.83 -0.42 9.65
N ASN A 114 7.46 -1.05 10.66
CA ASN A 114 7.91 -2.44 10.55
C ASN A 114 6.82 -3.45 10.99
N CYS A 115 5.63 -3.34 10.40
CA CYS A 115 4.47 -4.18 10.66
C CYS A 115 3.86 -4.58 9.32
N GLY A 116 3.53 -5.86 9.10
CA GLY A 116 2.82 -6.34 7.90
C GLY A 116 1.34 -5.96 7.84
N SER A 117 0.99 -4.71 8.19
CA SER A 117 -0.36 -4.15 8.24
C SER A 117 -0.82 -3.50 6.93
N CYS A 118 -0.10 -3.70 5.83
CA CYS A 118 -0.43 -3.12 4.52
C CYS A 118 -1.90 -3.34 4.12
N TRP A 119 -2.48 -4.48 4.49
CA TRP A 119 -3.89 -4.82 4.26
C TRP A 119 -4.87 -3.86 4.97
N ALA A 120 -4.54 -3.41 6.18
CA ALA A 120 -5.33 -2.45 6.95
C ALA A 120 -5.04 -1.01 6.52
N VAL A 121 -3.76 -0.68 6.29
CA VAL A 121 -3.32 0.68 5.88
C VAL A 121 -3.86 1.05 4.50
N SER A 122 -3.74 0.16 3.51
CA SER A 122 -4.29 0.39 2.16
C SER A 122 -5.81 0.51 2.17
N SER A 123 -6.50 -0.35 2.92
CA SER A 123 -7.95 -0.30 3.09
C SER A 123 -8.38 1.02 3.72
N ALA A 124 -7.81 1.41 4.87
CA ALA A 124 -8.12 2.68 5.54
C ALA A 124 -7.84 3.89 4.65
N SER A 125 -6.77 3.85 3.83
CA SER A 125 -6.44 4.91 2.87
C SER A 125 -7.56 5.09 1.85
N ALA A 126 -7.91 4.03 1.12
CA ALA A 126 -8.97 4.07 0.12
C ALA A 126 -10.36 4.37 0.71
N MET A 127 -10.64 3.90 1.94
CA MET A 127 -11.87 4.24 2.66
C MET A 127 -11.96 5.73 2.99
N SER A 128 -10.84 6.35 3.39
CA SER A 128 -10.75 7.79 3.65
C SER A 128 -11.02 8.59 2.38
N ASP A 129 -10.45 8.15 1.25
CA ASP A 129 -10.66 8.75 -0.06
C ASP A 129 -12.13 8.69 -0.46
N ARG A 130 -12.72 7.49 -0.40
CA ARG A 130 -14.14 7.29 -0.73
C ARG A 130 -15.07 8.07 0.18
N LEU A 131 -14.73 8.23 1.46
CA LEU A 131 -15.50 9.07 2.37
C LEU A 131 -15.50 10.54 1.91
N CYS A 132 -14.34 11.08 1.56
CA CYS A 132 -14.25 12.43 1.05
C CYS A 132 -14.99 12.60 -0.28
N ILE A 133 -14.75 11.71 -1.24
CA ILE A 133 -15.38 11.73 -2.57
C ILE A 133 -16.91 11.64 -2.44
N ALA A 134 -17.43 10.64 -1.72
CA ALA A 134 -18.87 10.43 -1.58
C ALA A 134 -19.58 11.57 -0.84
N THR A 135 -18.87 12.25 0.07
CA THR A 135 -19.42 13.40 0.80
C THR A 135 -19.17 14.74 0.12
N LYS A 136 -18.52 14.74 -1.05
CA LYS A 136 -18.11 15.95 -1.80
C LYS A 136 -17.27 16.89 -0.93
N GLY A 137 -16.29 16.32 -0.24
CA GLY A 137 -15.37 17.05 0.64
C GLY A 137 -15.92 17.43 2.02
N ARG A 138 -17.20 17.19 2.31
CA ARG A 138 -17.81 17.55 3.60
C ARG A 138 -17.26 16.73 4.77
N ASN A 139 -16.79 15.51 4.52
CA ASN A 139 -16.13 14.68 5.51
C ASN A 139 -14.77 14.22 4.99
N GLN A 140 -13.70 14.80 5.54
CA GLN A 140 -12.32 14.44 5.22
C GLN A 140 -11.64 13.63 6.33
N THR A 141 -12.42 12.95 7.16
CA THR A 141 -11.89 12.16 8.26
C THR A 141 -11.05 11.02 7.71
N PHE A 142 -9.83 10.87 8.24
CA PHE A 142 -9.03 9.70 7.95
C PHE A 142 -9.56 8.53 8.77
N ILE A 143 -9.84 7.40 8.11
CA ILE A 143 -10.17 6.15 8.79
C ILE A 143 -8.91 5.61 9.50
N SER A 144 -9.09 5.11 10.72
CA SER A 144 -8.01 4.53 11.51
C SER A 144 -7.64 3.13 11.01
N ASP A 145 -6.48 3.04 10.38
CA ASP A 145 -5.76 1.79 10.11
C ASP A 145 -5.48 1.00 11.39
N THR A 146 -5.14 1.66 12.51
CA THR A 146 -4.92 0.99 13.82
C THR A 146 -6.17 0.34 14.38
N ASP A 147 -7.34 0.95 14.18
CA ASP A 147 -8.60 0.37 14.62
C ASP A 147 -8.91 -0.91 13.83
N ILE A 148 -8.77 -0.86 12.50
CA ILE A 148 -8.90 -2.04 11.63
C ILE A 148 -7.88 -3.11 12.01
N LEU A 149 -6.60 -2.74 12.11
CA LEU A 149 -5.48 -3.62 12.44
C LEU A 149 -5.66 -4.37 13.76
N SER A 150 -6.05 -3.66 14.83
CA SER A 150 -6.09 -4.24 16.18
C SER A 150 -7.44 -4.90 16.51
N CYS A 151 -8.54 -4.35 15.99
CA CYS A 151 -9.90 -4.74 16.39
C CYS A 151 -10.64 -5.64 15.40
N CYS A 152 -10.24 -5.72 14.13
CA CYS A 152 -10.84 -6.70 13.22
C CYS A 152 -10.28 -8.10 13.47
N LYS A 153 -10.99 -8.91 14.26
CA LYS A 153 -10.53 -10.25 14.66
C LYS A 153 -10.60 -11.32 13.57
N TYR A 154 -11.36 -11.08 12.51
CA TYR A 154 -11.48 -11.98 11.37
C TYR A 154 -10.69 -11.53 10.13
N CYS A 155 -10.05 -10.35 10.18
CA CYS A 155 -9.29 -9.85 9.04
C CYS A 155 -7.92 -10.51 8.89
N GLY A 156 -7.43 -11.28 9.86
CA GLY A 156 -6.12 -11.94 9.81
C GLY A 156 -5.38 -11.90 11.13
N TYR A 157 -4.05 -11.83 11.08
CA TYR A 157 -3.16 -11.87 12.23
C TYR A 157 -2.39 -10.55 12.41
N GLY A 158 -3.06 -9.42 12.20
CA GLY A 158 -2.51 -8.10 12.50
C GLY A 158 -1.24 -7.77 11.70
N CYS A 159 -0.12 -7.56 12.40
CA CYS A 159 1.19 -7.30 11.79
C CYS A 159 1.78 -8.50 11.04
N ASP A 160 1.23 -9.70 11.19
CA ASP A 160 1.67 -10.87 10.42
C ASP A 160 0.93 -11.02 9.07
N GLY A 161 0.00 -10.09 8.79
CA GLY A 161 -0.77 -10.03 7.55
C GLY A 161 -2.28 -10.25 7.75
N GLY A 162 -3.03 -9.91 6.70
CA GLY A 162 -4.48 -9.96 6.72
C GLY A 162 -5.12 -9.75 5.35
N TYR A 163 -6.42 -9.96 5.28
CA TYR A 163 -7.24 -9.90 4.08
C TYR A 163 -7.84 -8.51 3.91
N MET A 164 -7.52 -7.88 2.78
CA MET A 164 -8.05 -6.54 2.45
C MET A 164 -9.58 -6.52 2.40
N ILE A 165 -10.22 -7.53 1.80
CA ILE A 165 -11.69 -7.56 1.69
C ILE A 165 -12.37 -7.57 3.06
N GLU A 166 -11.82 -8.30 4.02
CA GLU A 166 -12.37 -8.36 5.38
C GLU A 166 -12.31 -7.01 6.07
N SER A 167 -11.35 -6.14 5.72
CA SER A 167 -11.32 -4.76 6.21
C SER A 167 -12.52 -3.95 5.74
N TRP A 168 -12.92 -4.13 4.48
CA TRP A 168 -14.13 -3.50 3.94
C TRP A 168 -15.39 -4.05 4.58
N TYR A 169 -15.44 -5.36 4.83
CA TYR A 169 -16.52 -5.98 5.59
C TYR A 169 -16.58 -5.48 7.04
N TYR A 170 -15.42 -5.26 7.67
CA TYR A 170 -15.31 -4.66 9.00
C TYR A 170 -15.85 -3.23 9.04
N LEU A 171 -15.48 -2.40 8.06
CA LEU A 171 -16.03 -1.05 7.94
C LEU A 171 -17.56 -1.08 7.78
N LYS A 172 -18.11 -2.04 7.03
CA LYS A 172 -19.56 -2.20 6.84
C LYS A 172 -20.27 -2.64 8.14
N THR A 173 -19.78 -3.68 8.79
CA THR A 173 -20.51 -4.36 9.87
C THR A 173 -20.24 -3.79 11.26
N THR A 174 -18.99 -3.38 11.52
CA THR A 174 -18.53 -2.92 12.82
C THR A 174 -18.20 -1.42 12.81
N GLY A 175 -17.78 -0.91 11.66
CA GLY A 175 -17.27 0.43 11.50
C GLY A 175 -15.83 0.58 12.01
N ALA A 176 -15.15 1.62 11.56
CA ALA A 176 -13.82 2.01 12.04
C ALA A 176 -13.84 3.47 12.50
N CYS A 177 -13.11 3.81 13.57
CA CYS A 177 -13.08 5.19 14.05
C CYS A 177 -12.10 6.06 13.25
N SER A 178 -12.05 7.36 13.57
CA SER A 178 -11.08 8.29 12.99
C SER A 178 -9.65 7.97 13.44
N GLY A 179 -8.69 8.21 12.55
CA GLY A 179 -7.26 8.07 12.80
C GLY A 179 -6.43 9.10 12.07
N GLY A 180 -5.17 8.75 11.82
CA GLY A 180 -4.18 9.61 11.19
C GLY A 180 -2.77 9.05 11.39
N PRO A 181 -1.73 9.73 10.87
CA PRO A 181 -0.34 9.35 11.11
C PRO A 181 0.00 9.23 12.60
N TYR A 182 1.06 8.50 12.91
CA TYR A 182 1.57 8.38 14.27
C TYR A 182 1.78 9.77 14.91
N GLY A 183 1.41 9.88 16.20
CA GLY A 183 1.57 11.10 16.98
C GLY A 183 0.54 12.20 16.68
N THR A 184 -0.36 12.01 15.71
CA THR A 184 -1.40 13.01 15.43
C THR A 184 -2.48 13.04 16.50
N THR A 185 -2.88 14.25 16.87
CA THR A 185 -3.99 14.52 17.80
C THR A 185 -5.26 14.89 17.03
N GLY A 186 -6.40 15.02 17.73
CA GLY A 186 -7.66 15.43 17.10
C GLY A 186 -8.39 14.32 16.34
N ASN A 187 -7.96 13.07 16.49
CA ASN A 187 -8.62 11.86 15.99
C ASN A 187 -8.69 10.80 17.10
N CYS A 188 -9.45 9.73 16.90
CA CYS A 188 -9.66 8.71 17.94
C CYS A 188 -8.45 7.78 18.11
N LYS A 189 -7.91 7.24 17.01
CA LYS A 189 -6.81 6.26 17.03
C LYS A 189 -5.82 6.56 15.89
N PRO A 190 -4.75 7.34 16.16
CA PRO A 190 -3.67 7.52 15.20
C PRO A 190 -2.92 6.20 15.01
N TYR A 191 -2.06 6.12 13.99
CA TYR A 191 -1.27 4.91 13.76
C TYR A 191 -0.44 4.55 14.98
N ALA A 192 -0.41 3.27 15.35
CA ALA A 192 0.15 2.82 16.61
C ALA A 192 1.68 2.86 16.66
N PHE A 193 2.34 2.78 15.51
CA PHE A 193 3.80 2.62 15.43
C PHE A 193 4.46 3.88 14.89
N HIS A 194 5.59 4.25 15.49
CA HIS A 194 6.42 5.33 14.99
C HIS A 194 7.03 4.91 13.64
N PRO A 195 6.92 5.75 12.59
CA PRO A 195 7.59 5.50 11.33
C PRO A 195 9.08 5.26 11.55
N CYS A 196 9.62 4.25 10.87
CA CYS A 196 10.99 3.82 11.10
C CYS A 196 11.69 3.42 9.81
N GLY A 197 13.02 3.53 9.81
CA GLY A 197 13.87 3.19 8.69
C GLY A 197 14.89 4.28 8.38
N HIS A 198 15.79 3.99 7.45
CA HIS A 198 16.86 4.92 7.08
C HIS A 198 16.39 5.89 5.98
N HIS A 199 16.09 7.11 6.39
CA HIS A 199 15.69 8.21 5.50
C HIS A 199 16.68 9.37 5.63
N GLU A 200 17.42 9.66 4.55
CA GLU A 200 18.40 10.76 4.55
C GLU A 200 17.73 12.10 4.86
N ASN A 201 18.26 12.81 5.88
CA ASN A 201 17.80 14.13 6.31
C ASN A 201 16.34 14.21 6.80
N GLN A 202 15.72 13.09 7.19
CA GLN A 202 14.35 13.08 7.72
C GLN A 202 14.33 12.67 9.20
N THR A 203 14.22 13.66 10.10
CA THR A 203 14.22 13.44 11.56
C THR A 203 12.91 12.87 12.12
N TYR A 204 11.87 12.76 11.29
CA TYR A 204 10.59 12.17 11.67
C TYR A 204 10.68 10.64 11.79
N TYR A 205 11.62 10.00 11.11
CA TYR A 205 11.79 8.56 11.10
C TYR A 205 12.76 8.13 12.19
N GLY A 206 12.37 7.11 12.96
CA GLY A 206 13.23 6.51 13.98
C GLY A 206 13.94 5.25 13.48
N GLU A 207 14.74 4.66 14.36
CA GLU A 207 15.27 3.32 14.15
C GLU A 207 14.15 2.28 14.29
N CYS A 208 14.19 1.21 13.48
CA CYS A 208 13.25 0.10 13.62
C CYS A 208 13.74 -0.82 14.76
N GLU A 209 13.25 -0.61 15.98
CA GLU A 209 13.71 -1.33 17.18
C GLU A 209 13.43 -2.84 17.11
N LYS A 210 12.33 -3.24 16.47
CA LYS A 210 11.93 -4.64 16.30
C LYS A 210 11.98 -5.02 14.84
N ALA A 211 12.33 -6.29 14.58
CA ALA A 211 12.25 -6.87 13.25
C ALA A 211 10.80 -7.01 12.75
N ASN A 212 9.82 -7.15 13.62
CA ASN A 212 8.39 -7.07 13.31
C ASN A 212 7.67 -6.55 14.55
N GLU A 213 6.74 -5.62 14.36
CA GLU A 213 5.96 -5.07 15.47
C GLU A 213 4.92 -6.06 15.99
N ASP A 214 4.68 -6.00 17.30
CA ASP A 214 3.60 -6.76 17.92
C ASP A 214 2.25 -6.09 17.62
N THR A 215 1.27 -6.89 17.20
CA THR A 215 -0.07 -6.37 16.92
C THR A 215 -0.64 -5.67 18.17
N PRO A 216 -1.07 -4.39 18.08
CA PRO A 216 -1.56 -3.69 19.25
C PRO A 216 -2.84 -4.33 19.78
N ALA A 217 -3.02 -4.34 21.10
CA ALA A 217 -4.26 -4.81 21.69
C ALA A 217 -5.45 -3.94 21.25
N CYS A 218 -6.55 -4.56 20.84
CA CYS A 218 -7.80 -3.84 20.58
C CYS A 218 -8.30 -3.19 21.87
N ARG A 219 -8.51 -1.87 21.82
CA ARG A 219 -9.12 -1.10 22.91
C ARG A 219 -10.31 -0.32 22.37
N ALA A 220 -11.48 -0.50 22.95
CA ALA A 220 -12.68 0.27 22.58
C ALA A 220 -12.67 1.70 23.18
N LYS A 221 -11.56 2.41 23.01
CA LYS A 221 -11.32 3.75 23.57
C LYS A 221 -10.44 4.56 22.62
N CYS A 222 -10.72 5.86 22.54
CA CYS A 222 -9.89 6.83 21.83
C CYS A 222 -8.69 7.27 22.69
N GLN A 223 -7.70 7.90 22.04
CA GLN A 223 -6.58 8.54 22.71
C GLN A 223 -7.02 9.60 23.72
N THR A 224 -6.20 9.82 24.75
CA THR A 224 -6.43 10.84 25.77
C THR A 224 -6.51 12.24 25.14
N GLY A 225 -7.46 13.05 25.57
CA GLY A 225 -7.67 14.42 25.05
C GLY A 225 -8.58 14.49 23.81
N TYR A 226 -8.94 13.35 23.18
CA TYR A 226 -9.97 13.34 22.15
C TYR A 226 -11.37 13.35 22.77
N SER A 227 -12.23 14.26 22.29
CA SER A 227 -13.50 14.57 22.94
C SER A 227 -14.63 13.58 22.64
N LYS A 228 -14.61 12.92 21.46
CA LYS A 228 -15.66 11.97 21.08
C LYS A 228 -15.36 10.58 21.66
N ALA A 229 -16.39 9.94 22.19
CA ALA A 229 -16.31 8.55 22.62
C ALA A 229 -16.09 7.62 21.41
N TYR A 230 -15.33 6.53 21.61
CA TYR A 230 -14.98 5.56 20.56
C TYR A 230 -16.20 5.08 19.74
N ALA A 231 -17.27 4.66 20.41
CA ALA A 231 -18.48 4.19 19.73
C ALA A 231 -19.20 5.29 18.92
N LYS A 232 -19.04 6.57 19.28
CA LYS A 232 -19.63 7.72 18.58
C LYS A 232 -18.75 8.26 17.46
N ASP A 233 -17.51 7.80 17.38
CA ASP A 233 -16.55 8.19 16.35
C ASP A 233 -16.45 7.17 15.20
N LYS A 234 -17.19 6.06 15.30
CA LYS A 234 -17.25 5.02 14.27
C LYS A 234 -17.87 5.55 12.98
N ILE A 235 -17.19 5.28 11.88
CA ILE A 235 -17.63 5.51 10.51
C ILE A 235 -17.95 4.16 9.89
N TYR A 236 -19.09 4.08 9.20
CA TYR A 236 -19.61 2.84 8.65
C TYR A 236 -19.67 2.91 7.13
N GLY A 237 -19.36 1.80 6.47
CA GLY A 237 -19.60 1.61 5.05
C GLY A 237 -21.10 1.37 4.82
N LYS A 238 -21.64 1.92 3.73
CA LYS A 238 -23.03 1.67 3.32
C LYS A 238 -23.09 0.48 2.36
N SER A 239 -24.08 -0.41 2.51
CA SER A 239 -24.45 -1.32 1.43
C SER A 239 -25.20 -0.57 0.34
N TYR A 240 -24.82 -0.80 -0.92
CA TYR A 240 -25.76 -0.60 -2.01
C TYR A 240 -26.74 -1.77 -1.94
N GLU A 241 -27.98 -1.48 -1.57
CA GLU A 241 -29.14 -2.35 -1.85
C GLU A 241 -29.65 -2.01 -3.25
#